data_AF-Q0G8L9-F1
#
_entry.id   AF-Q0G8L9-F1
#
_cell.length_a   1.000
_cell.length_b   1.000
_cell.length_c   1.000
_cell.angle_alpha   90.00
_cell.angle_beta   90.00
_cell.angle_gamma   90.00
#
_symmetry.space_group_name_H-M   'P 1'
#
loop_
_entity.id
_entity.type
_entity.pdbx_description
1 polymer ?
#
loop_
_entity_poly.entity_id
_entity_poly.type
_entity_poly.pdbx_seq_one_letter_code
_entity_poly.pdbx_strand_id
1 'polypeptide(L)'
;RFPYLCYRNGGGAFLIPYTLMLVFGALPLFYMELILGQFNRQGPISVWRICPLFKGVGFCAVLVAFYVSFYYNVIIGWALYFLVASASAAPSSADLPWLHCNNSWNTDACWEGVASPSPSVPSPHSSSAVHGGHHGNGHHASAHASVASAAHVHAAVVQVAADTHAHSHHAPQAPQARPANSPASEYFHRAVLEMQGSGGLHDLGVPKWQLVLCVFLVYTMLYLSLFKGVKSSG
;
A
#
# COMPACT_ATOMS: atom_id res chain seq x y z
N ARG A 1 -4.79 -7.89 2.14
CA ARG A 1 -6.14 -7.95 1.53
C ARG A 1 -7.25 -7.60 2.52
N PHE A 2 -7.28 -8.23 3.71
CA PHE A 2 -8.35 -8.03 4.71
C PHE A 2 -8.55 -6.56 5.15
N PRO A 3 -7.53 -5.80 5.61
CA PRO A 3 -7.76 -4.42 6.09
C PRO A 3 -8.39 -3.49 5.03
N TYR A 4 -7.95 -3.63 3.78
CA TYR A 4 -8.48 -2.86 2.65
C TYR A 4 -9.97 -3.14 2.40
N LEU A 5 -10.39 -4.41 2.45
CA LEU A 5 -11.79 -4.80 2.26
C LEU A 5 -12.67 -4.36 3.43
N CYS A 6 -12.19 -4.52 4.67
CA CYS A 6 -12.92 -4.04 5.85
C CYS A 6 -13.18 -2.54 5.75
N TYR A 7 -12.14 -1.75 5.46
CA TYR A 7 -12.29 -0.30 5.32
C TYR A 7 -13.32 0.10 4.25
N ARG A 8 -13.27 -0.54 3.07
CA ARG A 8 -14.18 -0.24 1.97
C ARG A 8 -15.63 -0.67 2.22
N ASN A 9 -15.86 -1.68 3.06
CA ASN A 9 -17.19 -2.27 3.30
C ASN A 9 -17.80 -1.89 4.66
N GLY A 10 -17.52 -0.67 5.16
CA GLY A 10 -18.09 -0.18 6.43
C GLY A 10 -17.23 -0.42 7.67
N GLY A 11 -15.91 -0.59 7.50
CA GLY A 11 -14.94 -0.69 8.57
C GLY A 11 -15.19 -1.89 9.49
N GLY A 12 -15.41 -1.61 10.78
CA GLY A 12 -15.66 -2.62 11.79
C GLY A 12 -16.98 -3.39 11.60
N ALA A 13 -18.00 -2.78 10.97
CA ALA A 13 -19.29 -3.44 10.74
C ALA A 13 -19.18 -4.66 9.81
N PHE A 14 -18.20 -4.67 8.90
CA PHE A 14 -17.90 -5.80 8.02
C PHE A 14 -17.47 -7.07 8.79
N LEU A 15 -17.02 -6.93 10.04
CA LEU A 15 -16.63 -8.08 10.86
C LEU A 15 -17.81 -9.01 11.19
N ILE A 16 -19.05 -8.49 11.29
CA ILE A 16 -20.23 -9.28 11.62
C ILE A 16 -20.54 -10.34 10.53
N PRO A 17 -20.73 -9.96 9.24
CA PRO A 17 -20.92 -10.96 8.19
C PRO A 17 -19.66 -11.82 7.96
N TYR A 18 -18.46 -11.27 8.18
CA TYR A 18 -17.21 -12.02 8.04
C TYR A 18 -17.12 -13.16 9.07
N THR A 19 -17.43 -12.91 10.34
CA THR A 19 -17.41 -13.94 11.39
C THR A 19 -18.51 -14.99 11.18
N LEU A 20 -19.72 -14.58 10.77
CA LEU A 20 -20.80 -15.52 10.45
C LEU A 20 -20.39 -16.46 9.30
N MET A 21 -19.84 -15.92 8.20
CA MET A 21 -19.37 -16.74 7.08
C MET A 21 -18.16 -17.59 7.44
N LEU A 22 -17.30 -17.13 8.36
CA LEU A 22 -16.18 -17.91 8.87
C LEU A 22 -16.68 -19.11 9.67
N VAL A 23 -17.62 -18.92 10.60
CA VAL A 23 -18.10 -19.99 11.50
C VAL A 23 -19.00 -20.99 10.77
N PHE A 24 -19.91 -20.52 9.90
CA PHE A 24 -20.87 -21.42 9.23
C PHE A 24 -20.40 -21.92 7.87
N GLY A 25 -19.45 -21.23 7.22
CA GLY A 25 -18.95 -21.59 5.88
C GLY A 25 -17.52 -22.12 5.91
N ALA A 26 -16.56 -21.29 6.32
CA ALA A 26 -15.14 -21.64 6.20
C ALA A 26 -14.71 -22.73 7.18
N LEU A 27 -15.10 -22.65 8.46
CA LEU A 27 -14.69 -23.58 9.50
C LEU A 27 -15.19 -25.02 9.23
N PRO A 28 -16.45 -25.26 8.84
CA PRO A 28 -16.92 -26.62 8.52
C PRO A 28 -16.23 -27.19 7.28
N LEU A 29 -16.01 -26.39 6.24
CA LEU A 29 -15.31 -26.84 5.03
C LEU A 29 -13.85 -27.20 5.32
N PHE A 30 -13.14 -26.33 6.06
CA PHE A 30 -11.77 -26.59 6.49
C PHE A 30 -11.68 -27.83 7.38
N TYR A 31 -12.61 -27.99 8.33
CA TYR A 31 -12.64 -29.16 9.21
C TYR A 31 -12.92 -30.46 8.46
N MET A 32 -13.83 -30.43 7.49
CA MET A 32 -14.14 -31.58 6.63
C MET A 32 -12.91 -32.00 5.80
N GLU A 33 -12.19 -31.03 5.22
CA GLU A 33 -10.95 -31.30 4.48
C GLU A 33 -9.85 -31.89 5.38
N LEU A 34 -9.70 -31.36 6.61
CA LEU A 34 -8.76 -31.90 7.59
C LEU A 34 -9.09 -33.35 7.96
N ILE A 35 -10.36 -33.66 8.29
CA ILE A 35 -10.77 -35.03 8.60
C ILE A 35 -10.51 -35.96 7.41
N LEU A 36 -10.89 -35.55 6.19
CA LEU A 36 -10.66 -36.36 4.99
C LEU A 36 -9.17 -36.65 4.78
N GLY A 37 -8.31 -35.66 4.98
CA GLY A 37 -6.86 -35.81 4.88
C GLY A 37 -6.30 -36.76 5.95
N GLN A 38 -6.72 -36.61 7.20
CA GLN A 38 -6.26 -37.45 8.32
C GLN A 38 -6.77 -38.90 8.23
N PHE A 39 -8.02 -39.09 7.81
CA PHE A 39 -8.65 -40.42 7.71
C PHE A 39 -8.06 -41.24 6.55
N ASN A 40 -7.92 -40.62 5.37
CA ASN A 40 -7.47 -41.34 4.18
C ASN A 40 -5.95 -41.42 4.04
N ARG A 41 -5.19 -40.52 4.70
CA ARG A 41 -3.71 -40.44 4.66
C ARG A 41 -3.13 -40.49 3.24
N GLN A 42 -3.85 -39.89 2.32
CA GLN A 42 -3.56 -39.92 0.89
C GLN A 42 -3.43 -38.50 0.35
N GLY A 43 -2.70 -38.37 -0.76
CA GLY A 43 -2.59 -37.10 -1.46
C GLY A 43 -3.90 -36.64 -2.12
N PRO A 44 -3.95 -35.39 -2.58
CA PRO A 44 -5.16 -34.74 -3.09
C PRO A 44 -5.77 -35.39 -4.33
N ILE A 45 -5.00 -36.17 -5.11
CA ILE A 45 -5.52 -36.93 -6.26
C ILE A 45 -6.06 -38.30 -5.82
N SER A 46 -5.35 -38.97 -4.91
CA SER A 46 -5.68 -40.34 -4.50
C SER A 46 -6.87 -40.41 -3.54
N VAL A 47 -7.12 -39.35 -2.75
CA VAL A 47 -8.27 -39.28 -1.82
C VAL A 47 -9.63 -39.48 -2.53
N TRP A 48 -9.74 -39.07 -3.80
CA TRP A 48 -10.97 -39.20 -4.60
C TRP A 48 -11.21 -40.63 -5.12
N ARG A 49 -10.45 -41.64 -4.68
CA ARG A 49 -10.79 -43.05 -4.93
C ARG A 49 -12.10 -43.46 -4.24
N ILE A 50 -12.60 -42.69 -3.27
CA ILE A 50 -13.91 -42.88 -2.63
C ILE A 50 -15.05 -42.64 -3.63
N CYS A 51 -14.95 -41.61 -4.47
CA CYS A 51 -15.93 -41.28 -5.51
C CYS A 51 -15.18 -40.89 -6.80
N PRO A 52 -15.02 -41.82 -7.75
CA PRO A 52 -14.20 -41.58 -8.94
C PRO A 52 -14.74 -40.48 -9.86
N LEU A 53 -16.03 -40.12 -9.73
CA LEU A 53 -16.66 -39.02 -10.45
C LEU A 53 -15.95 -37.68 -10.16
N PHE A 54 -15.43 -37.48 -8.95
CA PHE A 54 -14.78 -36.24 -8.53
C PHE A 54 -13.26 -36.28 -8.62
N LYS A 55 -12.68 -37.27 -9.31
CA LYS A 55 -11.22 -37.37 -9.47
C LYS A 55 -10.58 -36.12 -10.11
N GLY A 56 -11.34 -35.38 -10.93
CA GLY A 56 -10.92 -34.10 -11.51
C GLY A 56 -10.62 -33.02 -10.46
N VAL A 57 -11.32 -33.02 -9.32
CA VAL A 57 -11.12 -32.03 -8.24
C VAL A 57 -9.68 -32.09 -7.69
N GLY A 58 -9.12 -33.29 -7.57
CA GLY A 58 -7.73 -33.47 -7.13
C GLY A 58 -6.71 -32.89 -8.11
N PHE A 59 -6.93 -33.04 -9.42
CA PHE A 59 -6.07 -32.43 -10.44
C PHE A 59 -6.19 -30.89 -10.44
N CYS A 60 -7.40 -30.37 -10.32
CA CYS A 60 -7.63 -28.93 -10.17
C CYS A 60 -6.91 -28.38 -8.93
N ALA A 61 -6.95 -29.08 -7.80
CA ALA A 61 -6.26 -28.67 -6.58
C ALA A 61 -4.73 -28.58 -6.77
N VAL A 62 -4.11 -29.57 -7.44
CA VAL A 62 -2.67 -29.55 -7.76
C VAL A 62 -2.33 -28.41 -8.73
N LEU A 63 -3.16 -28.18 -9.75
CA LEU A 63 -2.97 -27.09 -10.70
C LEU A 63 -3.09 -25.72 -10.04
N VAL A 64 -4.08 -25.52 -9.16
CA VAL A 64 -4.23 -24.27 -8.38
C VAL A 64 -3.01 -24.07 -7.47
N ALA A 65 -2.55 -25.11 -6.78
CA ALA A 65 -1.35 -25.03 -5.95
C ALA A 65 -0.09 -24.66 -6.77
N PHE A 66 0.04 -25.17 -7.98
CA PHE A 66 1.10 -24.81 -8.91
C PHE A 66 1.05 -23.32 -9.30
N TYR A 67 -0.11 -22.79 -9.69
CA TYR A 67 -0.25 -21.36 -9.99
C TYR A 67 0.00 -20.47 -8.78
N VAL A 68 -0.53 -20.86 -7.62
CA VAL A 68 -0.33 -20.18 -6.33
C VAL A 68 1.16 -20.11 -5.99
N SER A 69 1.89 -21.21 -6.21
CA SER A 69 3.33 -21.27 -5.98
C SER A 69 4.08 -20.23 -6.82
N PHE A 70 3.83 -20.10 -8.12
CA PHE A 70 4.59 -19.12 -8.93
C PHE A 70 4.40 -17.69 -8.46
N TYR A 71 3.15 -17.23 -8.32
CA TYR A 71 2.94 -15.81 -8.05
C TYR A 71 3.36 -15.43 -6.62
N TYR A 72 3.11 -16.29 -5.63
CA TYR A 72 3.51 -15.97 -4.26
C TYR A 72 5.02 -15.98 -4.08
N ASN A 73 5.73 -16.90 -4.73
CA ASN A 73 7.18 -16.94 -4.65
C ASN A 73 7.82 -15.69 -5.28
N VAL A 74 7.21 -15.11 -6.32
CA VAL A 74 7.63 -13.81 -6.87
C VAL A 74 7.43 -12.68 -5.85
N ILE A 75 6.29 -12.63 -5.17
CA ILE A 75 6.01 -11.61 -4.12
C ILE A 75 7.01 -11.73 -2.96
N ILE A 76 7.31 -12.96 -2.52
CA ILE A 76 8.33 -13.21 -1.49
C ILE A 76 9.71 -12.78 -1.99
N GLY A 77 10.01 -13.00 -3.27
CA GLY A 77 11.23 -12.51 -3.92
C GLY A 77 11.37 -10.98 -3.84
N TRP A 78 10.30 -10.24 -4.10
CA TRP A 78 10.28 -8.78 -3.89
C TRP A 78 10.51 -8.41 -2.43
N ALA A 79 9.87 -9.10 -1.49
CA ALA A 79 10.07 -8.85 -0.06
C ALA A 79 11.53 -9.10 0.37
N LEU A 80 12.17 -10.18 -0.11
CA LEU A 80 13.59 -10.44 0.13
C LEU A 80 14.50 -9.37 -0.46
N TYR A 81 14.19 -8.89 -1.67
CA TYR A 81 14.92 -7.78 -2.28
C TYR A 81 14.90 -6.52 -1.38
N PHE A 82 13.72 -6.12 -0.90
CA PHE A 82 13.56 -4.99 0.02
C PHE A 82 14.22 -5.22 1.39
N LEU A 83 14.20 -6.46 1.88
CA LEU A 83 14.89 -6.84 3.11
C LEU A 83 16.39 -6.66 2.95
N VAL A 84 16.99 -7.17 1.88
CA VAL A 84 18.42 -7.03 1.61
C VAL A 84 18.79 -5.56 1.41
N ALA A 85 18.00 -4.80 0.64
CA ALA A 85 18.23 -3.37 0.44
C ALA A 85 18.18 -2.57 1.76
N SER A 86 17.24 -2.90 2.66
CA SER A 86 17.16 -2.29 3.99
C SER A 86 18.33 -2.70 4.88
N ALA A 87 18.69 -3.98 4.84
CA ALA A 87 19.80 -4.53 5.64
C ALA A 87 21.17 -4.03 5.16
N SER A 88 21.32 -3.69 3.88
CA SER A 88 22.53 -3.03 3.37
C SER A 88 22.61 -1.55 3.73
N ALA A 89 21.47 -0.88 3.94
CA ALA A 89 21.43 0.54 4.30
C ALA A 89 21.65 0.79 5.81
N ALA A 90 21.18 -0.14 6.66
CA ALA A 90 21.25 -0.01 8.12
C ALA A 90 22.69 0.10 8.71
N PRO A 91 23.71 -0.64 8.23
CA PRO A 91 25.06 -0.59 8.78
C PRO A 91 25.86 0.65 8.36
N SER A 92 25.51 1.28 7.23
CA SER A 92 26.27 2.37 6.62
C SER A 92 25.67 3.75 6.88
N SER A 93 24.64 3.87 7.73
CA SER A 93 23.81 5.08 7.86
C SER A 93 23.42 5.64 6.50
N ALA A 94 23.22 4.76 5.51
CA ALA A 94 22.88 5.17 4.17
C ALA A 94 21.37 5.42 4.12
N ASP A 95 20.98 6.49 3.45
CA ASP A 95 19.57 6.79 3.25
C ASP A 95 18.88 5.68 2.45
N LEU A 96 17.65 5.33 2.83
CA LEU A 96 16.88 4.31 2.13
C LEU A 96 16.54 4.83 0.72
N PRO A 97 16.67 4.00 -0.34
CA PRO A 97 16.53 4.47 -1.72
C PRO A 97 15.11 4.91 -2.09
N TRP A 98 14.10 4.58 -1.27
CA TRP A 98 12.72 5.00 -1.43
C TRP A 98 12.29 6.16 -0.50
N LEU A 99 13.24 6.78 0.20
CA LEU A 99 12.96 7.89 1.12
C LEU A 99 12.78 9.23 0.38
N HIS A 100 13.63 9.47 -0.64
CA HIS A 100 13.71 10.74 -1.34
C HIS A 100 13.41 10.62 -2.85
N CYS A 101 12.94 11.71 -3.43
CA CYS A 101 12.71 11.93 -4.85
C CYS A 101 14.01 12.22 -5.64
N ASN A 102 15.15 12.46 -4.98
CA ASN A 102 16.42 12.73 -5.64
C ASN A 102 17.14 11.46 -6.13
N ASN A 103 16.52 10.70 -7.04
CA ASN A 103 17.10 9.49 -7.63
C ASN A 103 16.86 9.44 -9.15
N SER A 104 17.71 8.69 -9.86
CA SER A 104 17.70 8.61 -11.33
C SER A 104 16.41 8.02 -11.94
N TRP A 105 15.64 7.26 -11.15
CA TRP A 105 14.38 6.64 -11.60
C TRP A 105 13.14 7.52 -11.40
N ASN A 106 13.25 8.61 -10.63
CA ASN A 106 12.10 9.44 -10.25
C ASN A 106 11.70 10.42 -11.36
N THR A 107 10.43 10.80 -11.39
CA THR A 107 9.90 11.86 -12.27
C THR A 107 9.76 13.20 -11.58
N ASP A 108 9.48 14.23 -12.40
CA ASP A 108 9.00 15.54 -11.95
C ASP A 108 7.66 15.49 -11.18
N ALA A 109 6.95 14.36 -11.21
CA ALA A 109 5.72 14.15 -10.44
C ALA A 109 5.98 13.51 -9.07
N CYS A 110 7.22 13.15 -8.75
CA CYS A 110 7.60 12.66 -7.43
C CYS A 110 7.50 13.79 -6.39
N TRP A 111 6.86 13.52 -5.26
CA TRP A 111 6.68 14.48 -4.19
C TRP A 111 7.07 13.88 -2.84
N GLU A 112 8.07 14.50 -2.23
CA GLU A 112 8.35 14.35 -0.80
C GLU A 112 7.40 15.27 -0.05
N GLY A 113 6.75 14.78 1.01
CA GLY A 113 5.94 15.64 1.86
C GLY A 113 6.73 16.85 2.36
N VAL A 114 6.04 17.88 2.87
CA VAL A 114 6.71 19.05 3.47
C VAL A 114 7.55 18.61 4.67
N ALA A 115 8.80 18.22 4.42
CA ALA A 115 9.88 18.28 5.37
C ALA A 115 10.37 19.73 5.35
N SER A 116 10.44 20.35 6.53
CA SER A 116 10.98 21.69 6.74
C SER A 116 12.28 21.90 5.95
N PRO A 117 12.50 23.06 5.33
CA PRO A 117 13.68 23.26 4.50
C PRO A 117 14.93 23.23 5.39
N SER A 118 15.74 22.18 5.27
CA SER A 118 17.16 22.28 5.57
C SER A 118 17.84 22.86 4.32
N PRO A 119 18.35 24.10 4.36
CA PRO A 119 19.02 24.69 3.21
C PRO A 119 20.43 24.10 3.11
N SER A 120 20.67 23.30 2.07
CA SER A 120 22.03 23.04 1.61
C SER A 120 22.10 23.09 0.08
N VAL A 121 21.88 24.30 -0.46
CA VAL A 121 22.43 24.65 -1.78
C VAL A 121 22.96 26.10 -1.69
N PRO A 122 24.26 26.34 -1.94
CA PRO A 122 24.79 27.69 -2.06
C PRO A 122 24.39 28.33 -3.40
N SER A 123 24.17 29.63 -3.35
CA SER A 123 23.79 30.52 -4.45
C SER A 123 24.73 30.44 -5.67
N PRO A 124 24.23 30.90 -6.83
CA PRO A 124 24.97 31.96 -7.51
C PRO A 124 24.07 33.12 -7.99
N HIS A 125 24.44 34.31 -7.50
CA HIS A 125 24.57 35.57 -8.25
C HIS A 125 23.38 36.24 -8.97
N SER A 126 23.09 37.47 -8.48
CA SER A 126 22.70 38.69 -9.23
C SER A 126 21.26 38.76 -9.76
N SER A 127 20.43 39.79 -9.53
CA SER A 127 20.68 41.23 -9.48
C SER A 127 19.57 41.99 -8.73
N SER A 128 19.92 43.21 -8.33
CA SER A 128 19.23 44.19 -7.49
C SER A 128 17.91 44.79 -8.00
N ALA A 129 17.17 45.33 -7.02
CA ALA A 129 16.33 46.54 -7.01
C ALA A 129 14.97 46.53 -7.76
N VAL A 130 13.87 46.92 -7.08
CA VAL A 130 13.39 48.32 -6.99
C VAL A 130 12.21 48.45 -6.01
N HIS A 131 12.22 49.62 -5.39
CA HIS A 131 11.39 50.29 -4.38
C HIS A 131 9.89 50.47 -4.73
N GLY A 132 9.04 50.60 -3.69
CA GLY A 132 7.70 51.20 -3.79
C GLY A 132 6.81 50.92 -2.58
N GLY A 133 6.64 51.91 -1.69
CA GLY A 133 5.80 51.81 -0.47
C GLY A 133 4.42 52.48 -0.59
N HIS A 134 3.56 52.23 0.41
CA HIS A 134 2.43 53.06 0.88
C HIS A 134 1.86 52.39 2.17
N HIS A 135 2.05 52.94 3.37
CA HIS A 135 1.19 53.89 4.13
C HIS A 135 -0.23 53.38 4.50
N GLY A 136 -0.52 53.21 5.80
CA GLY A 136 -1.90 53.03 6.31
C GLY A 136 -2.04 52.48 7.75
N ASN A 137 -2.18 53.40 8.71
CA ASN A 137 -2.53 53.29 10.14
C ASN A 137 -3.45 52.14 10.65
N GLY A 138 -3.14 51.65 11.86
CA GLY A 138 -3.90 52.04 13.07
C GLY A 138 -4.83 51.01 13.77
N HIS A 139 -4.54 50.81 15.07
CA HIS A 139 -5.45 50.60 16.22
C HIS A 139 -5.81 49.17 16.72
N HIS A 140 -5.13 48.80 17.81
CA HIS A 140 -5.63 48.29 19.11
C HIS A 140 -6.87 47.37 19.14
N ALA A 141 -6.65 46.11 19.50
CA ALA A 141 -7.67 45.23 20.08
C ALA A 141 -7.25 44.80 21.49
N SER A 142 -7.89 45.38 22.50
CA SER A 142 -7.76 45.01 23.91
C SER A 142 -8.72 43.86 24.22
N ALA A 143 -8.18 42.76 24.76
CA ALA A 143 -8.95 41.63 25.26
C ALA A 143 -9.64 41.97 26.58
N HIS A 144 -10.95 41.75 26.66
CA HIS A 144 -11.64 41.58 27.93
C HIS A 144 -12.56 40.35 27.84
N ALA A 145 -12.20 39.33 28.62
CA ALA A 145 -13.01 38.17 28.88
C ALA A 145 -14.07 38.50 29.95
N SER A 146 -15.32 38.10 29.71
CA SER A 146 -16.32 37.98 30.77
C SER A 146 -17.14 36.70 30.54
N VAL A 147 -17.15 35.87 31.58
CA VAL A 147 -17.88 34.60 31.67
C VAL A 147 -19.31 34.90 32.08
N ALA A 148 -20.30 34.48 31.28
CA ALA A 148 -21.70 34.48 31.69
C ALA A 148 -22.51 33.33 31.05
N SER A 149 -22.89 32.39 31.91
CA SER A 149 -24.13 31.58 31.96
C SER A 149 -24.59 30.74 30.76
N ALA A 150 -24.62 29.41 30.98
CA ALA A 150 -24.85 28.32 30.03
C ALA A 150 -26.32 28.07 29.60
N ALA A 151 -27.21 29.08 29.59
CA ALA A 151 -28.64 28.87 29.32
C ALA A 151 -29.17 29.45 27.99
N HIS A 152 -28.33 30.09 27.15
CA HIS A 152 -28.78 30.74 25.91
C HIS A 152 -28.21 30.16 24.60
N VAL A 153 -27.43 29.08 24.65
CA VAL A 153 -26.73 28.55 23.46
C VAL A 153 -27.67 27.75 22.52
N HIS A 154 -28.82 27.29 22.99
CA HIS A 154 -29.70 26.42 22.19
C HIS A 154 -30.59 27.12 21.17
N ALA A 155 -30.76 28.45 21.24
CA ALA A 155 -31.65 29.18 20.33
C ALA A 155 -30.90 29.88 19.17
N ALA A 156 -29.59 30.11 19.28
CA ALA A 156 -28.83 30.86 18.26
C ALA A 156 -28.29 29.98 17.11
N VAL A 157 -28.14 28.68 17.31
CA VAL A 157 -27.56 27.77 16.29
C VAL A 157 -28.56 27.47 15.16
N VAL A 158 -29.86 27.55 15.42
CA VAL A 158 -30.90 27.19 14.42
C VAL A 158 -31.10 28.30 13.38
N GLN A 159 -30.75 29.55 13.67
CA GLN A 159 -30.98 30.68 12.75
C GLN A 159 -29.90 30.85 11.68
N VAL A 160 -28.71 30.24 11.82
CA VAL A 160 -27.60 30.40 10.83
C VAL A 160 -27.81 29.53 9.57
N ALA A 161 -28.77 28.60 9.58
CA ALA A 161 -28.93 27.65 8.48
C ALA A 161 -29.86 28.13 7.33
N ALA A 162 -30.49 29.30 7.42
CA ALA A 162 -31.57 29.67 6.49
C ALA A 162 -31.28 30.77 5.45
N ASP A 163 -30.23 31.59 5.58
CA ASP A 163 -30.02 32.72 4.66
C ASP A 163 -28.58 32.81 4.12
N THR A 164 -28.24 31.99 3.13
CA THR A 164 -27.20 32.39 2.15
C THR A 164 -27.40 31.70 0.80
N HIS A 165 -28.50 32.02 0.11
CA HIS A 165 -28.53 31.91 -1.35
C HIS A 165 -27.93 33.18 -1.98
N ALA A 166 -27.05 32.97 -2.96
CA ALA A 166 -26.57 33.92 -3.97
C ALA A 166 -25.51 34.97 -3.58
N HIS A 167 -24.23 34.59 -3.72
CA HIS A 167 -23.29 35.37 -4.53
C HIS A 167 -22.13 34.49 -5.02
N SER A 168 -22.19 34.11 -6.28
CA SER A 168 -21.13 33.43 -7.03
C SER A 168 -19.98 34.41 -7.30
N HIS A 169 -18.96 34.40 -6.44
CA HIS A 169 -17.62 34.86 -6.79
C HIS A 169 -16.83 33.65 -7.30
N HIS A 170 -16.36 33.73 -8.55
CA HIS A 170 -15.36 32.83 -9.10
C HIS A 170 -14.14 32.81 -8.17
N ALA A 171 -14.00 31.74 -7.40
CA ALA A 171 -12.72 31.41 -6.79
C ALA A 171 -11.69 31.21 -7.93
N PRO A 172 -10.45 31.71 -7.78
CA PRO A 172 -9.39 31.34 -8.71
C PRO A 172 -9.28 29.81 -8.66
N GLN A 173 -9.46 29.16 -9.82
CA GLN A 173 -9.21 27.73 -9.94
C GLN A 173 -7.78 27.49 -9.47
N ALA A 174 -7.62 26.69 -8.42
CA ALA A 174 -6.31 26.16 -8.05
C ALA A 174 -5.70 25.52 -9.32
N PRO A 175 -4.39 25.72 -9.60
CA PRO A 175 -3.75 24.98 -10.67
C PRO A 175 -4.04 23.51 -10.44
N GLN A 176 -4.53 22.81 -11.47
CA GLN A 176 -4.76 21.36 -11.43
C GLN A 176 -3.52 20.71 -10.80
N ALA A 177 -3.65 20.24 -9.56
CA ALA A 177 -2.56 19.57 -8.88
C ALA A 177 -2.21 18.35 -9.74
N ARG A 178 -1.00 18.34 -10.32
CA ARG A 178 -0.49 17.17 -11.03
C ARG A 178 -0.58 15.98 -10.07
N PRO A 179 -0.94 14.78 -10.55
CA PRO A 179 -0.97 13.60 -9.69
C PRO A 179 0.44 13.39 -9.13
N ALA A 180 0.60 13.66 -7.83
CA ALA A 180 1.88 13.56 -7.14
C ALA A 180 2.06 12.12 -6.63
N ASN A 181 3.18 11.50 -6.98
CA ASN A 181 3.52 10.15 -6.54
C ASN A 181 4.49 10.21 -5.36
N SER A 182 4.33 9.31 -4.39
CA SER A 182 5.31 9.18 -3.31
C SER A 182 6.61 8.54 -3.83
N PRO A 183 7.78 8.87 -3.24
CA PRO A 183 9.06 8.30 -3.64
C PRO A 183 9.09 6.77 -3.52
N ALA A 184 8.40 6.21 -2.52
CA ALA A 184 8.26 4.76 -2.38
C ALA A 184 7.41 4.10 -3.48
N SER A 185 6.36 4.78 -3.94
CA SER A 185 5.55 4.29 -5.06
C SER A 185 6.37 4.31 -6.36
N GLU A 186 7.10 5.39 -6.62
CA GLU A 186 7.96 5.49 -7.81
C GLU A 186 9.10 4.48 -7.77
N TYR A 187 9.74 4.29 -6.62
CA TYR A 187 10.77 3.27 -6.45
C TYR A 187 10.24 1.87 -6.79
N PHE A 188 9.05 1.50 -6.29
CA PHE A 188 8.48 0.18 -6.59
C PHE A 188 8.14 0.02 -8.08
N HIS A 189 7.44 0.98 -8.68
CA HIS A 189 6.99 0.85 -10.07
C HIS A 189 8.13 1.01 -11.08
N ARG A 190 9.12 1.86 -10.77
CA ARG A 190 10.12 2.29 -11.74
C ARG A 190 11.50 1.70 -11.53
N ALA A 191 11.95 1.59 -10.30
CA ALA A 191 13.26 1.02 -9.99
C ALA A 191 13.18 -0.50 -9.82
N VAL A 192 12.17 -1.01 -9.09
CA VAL A 192 12.05 -2.45 -8.83
C VAL A 192 11.38 -3.16 -10.00
N LEU A 193 10.18 -2.73 -10.39
CA LEU A 193 9.41 -3.40 -11.43
C LEU A 193 9.75 -2.97 -12.87
N GLU A 194 10.36 -1.80 -13.05
CA GLU A 194 10.66 -1.22 -14.37
C GLU A 194 9.47 -1.17 -15.34
N MET A 195 8.26 -0.93 -14.81
CA MET A 195 7.02 -1.01 -15.60
C MET A 195 6.95 0.06 -16.72
N GLN A 196 7.70 1.16 -16.62
CA GLN A 196 7.78 2.17 -17.69
C GLN A 196 8.34 1.65 -19.02
N GLY A 197 9.11 0.56 -19.01
CA GLY A 197 9.68 -0.03 -20.22
C GLY A 197 8.71 -0.92 -21.00
N SER A 198 7.54 -1.21 -20.43
CA SER A 198 6.54 -2.13 -21.00
C SER A 198 5.35 -1.36 -21.58
N GLY A 199 4.99 -1.65 -22.83
CA GLY A 199 3.77 -1.12 -23.46
C GLY A 199 2.47 -1.74 -22.94
N GLY A 200 2.56 -2.66 -21.97
CA GLY A 200 1.44 -3.39 -21.38
C GLY A 200 1.68 -4.90 -21.38
N LEU A 201 0.62 -5.70 -21.25
CA LEU A 201 0.72 -7.16 -21.15
C LEU A 201 1.33 -7.83 -22.40
N HIS A 202 1.26 -7.17 -23.56
CA HIS A 202 1.80 -7.70 -24.82
C HIS A 202 3.32 -7.52 -24.96
N ASP A 203 3.92 -6.63 -24.17
CA ASP A 203 5.35 -6.32 -24.20
C ASP A 203 5.88 -6.17 -22.77
N LEU A 204 6.23 -7.30 -22.15
CA LEU A 204 6.60 -7.39 -20.74
C LEU A 204 8.06 -6.96 -20.46
N GLY A 205 8.83 -6.63 -21.50
CA GLY A 205 10.24 -6.28 -21.36
C GLY A 205 11.12 -7.44 -20.89
N VAL A 206 12.35 -7.12 -20.48
CA VAL A 206 13.33 -8.11 -20.00
C VAL A 206 13.27 -8.26 -18.48
N PRO A 207 13.42 -9.49 -17.94
CA PRO A 207 13.39 -9.70 -16.50
C PRO A 207 14.66 -9.14 -15.82
N LYS A 208 14.49 -8.38 -14.74
CA LYS A 208 15.62 -7.88 -13.94
C LYS A 208 16.36 -9.02 -13.26
N TRP A 209 17.66 -9.12 -13.50
CA TRP A 209 18.53 -10.14 -12.93
C TRP A 209 18.54 -10.19 -11.40
N GLN A 210 18.41 -9.03 -10.74
CA GLN A 210 18.35 -8.94 -9.28
C GLN A 210 17.12 -9.67 -8.72
N LEU A 211 15.95 -9.48 -9.34
CA LEU A 211 14.71 -10.13 -8.92
C LEU A 211 14.74 -11.62 -9.25
N VAL A 212 15.31 -12.00 -10.40
CA VAL A 212 15.51 -13.41 -10.76
C VAL A 212 16.39 -14.11 -9.72
N LEU A 213 17.48 -13.47 -9.28
CA LEU A 213 18.34 -14.01 -8.24
C LEU A 213 17.62 -14.12 -6.89
N CYS A 214 16.84 -13.11 -6.49
CA CYS A 214 16.03 -13.18 -5.27
C CYS A 214 15.02 -14.33 -5.32
N VAL A 215 14.31 -14.52 -6.44
CA VAL A 215 13.36 -15.62 -6.63
C VAL A 215 14.08 -16.98 -6.63
N PHE A 216 15.24 -17.08 -7.27
CA PHE A 216 16.05 -18.29 -7.24
C PHE A 216 16.49 -18.66 -5.80
N LEU A 217 16.86 -17.66 -4.99
CA LEU A 217 17.16 -17.87 -3.57
C LEU A 217 15.93 -18.35 -2.79
N VAL A 218 14.73 -17.79 -3.05
CA VAL A 218 13.46 -18.29 -2.46
C VAL A 218 13.26 -19.78 -2.78
N TYR A 219 13.35 -20.16 -4.05
CA TYR A 219 13.19 -21.56 -4.46
C TYR A 219 14.25 -22.47 -3.84
N THR A 220 15.49 -22.00 -3.70
CA THR A 220 16.57 -22.75 -3.05
C THR A 220 16.25 -22.96 -1.56
N MET A 221 15.80 -21.93 -0.85
CA MET A 221 15.39 -22.05 0.56
C MET A 221 14.21 -23.01 0.74
N LEU A 222 13.20 -22.92 -0.13
CA LEU A 222 12.06 -23.85 -0.13
C LEU A 222 12.47 -25.28 -0.47
N TYR A 223 13.40 -25.46 -1.40
CA TYR A 223 13.92 -26.78 -1.72
C TYR A 223 14.62 -27.39 -0.50
N LEU A 224 15.49 -26.63 0.18
CA LEU A 224 16.20 -27.11 1.36
C LEU A 224 15.27 -27.44 2.53
N SER A 225 14.20 -26.64 2.75
CA SER A 225 13.22 -26.92 3.80
C SER A 225 12.35 -28.14 3.50
N LEU A 226 12.13 -28.45 2.23
CA LEU A 226 11.32 -29.60 1.79
C LEU A 226 12.14 -30.86 1.49
N PHE A 227 13.45 -30.77 1.30
CA PHE A 227 14.29 -31.89 0.86
C PHE A 227 14.26 -33.08 1.82
N LYS A 228 14.19 -32.82 3.13
CA LYS A 228 14.07 -33.86 4.17
C LYS A 228 12.62 -34.29 4.45
N GLY A 229 11.66 -33.77 3.69
CA GLY A 229 10.23 -34.05 3.82
C GLY A 229 9.59 -33.39 5.03
N VAL A 230 8.39 -33.88 5.40
CA VAL A 230 7.53 -33.30 6.46
C VAL A 230 8.19 -33.24 7.83
N LYS A 231 9.22 -34.07 8.10
CA LYS A 231 9.95 -34.08 9.38
C LYS A 231 10.88 -32.88 9.55
N SER A 232 11.24 -32.19 8.46
CA SER A 232 12.13 -31.02 8.48
C SER A 232 11.40 -29.70 8.34
N SER A 233 10.11 -29.73 8.00
CA SER A 233 9.29 -28.53 7.78
C SER A 233 8.54 -28.07 9.04
N GLY A 234 8.56 -28.88 10.10
CA GLY A 234 7.91 -28.61 11.38
C GLY A 234 8.89 -28.11 12.44
#